data_AF-A0A645EFH4-F1
#
_entry.id   AF-A0A645EFH4-F1
#
_cell.length_a   1.000
_cell.length_b   1.000
_cell.length_c   1.000
_cell.angle_alpha   90.00
_cell.angle_beta   90.00
_cell.angle_gamma   90.00
#
_symmetry.space_group_name_H-M   'P 1'
#
loop_
_entity.id
_entity.type
_entity.pdbx_description
1 polymer ?
#
loop_
_entity_poly.entity_id
_entity_poly.type
_entity_poly.pdbx_seq_one_letter_code
_entity_poly.pdbx_strand_id
1 'polypeptide(L)' 'MVGGTEKEYDLTMDEVNAFLNWYDAKASGGTVKQYYIFNHNITGPFTSRRDYIVFDKIIDFEIMQYN' A
#
# COMPACT_ATOMS: atom_id res chain seq x y z
N MET A 1 -1.95 1.60 24.58
CA MET A 1 -2.88 1.59 23.43
C MET A 1 -2.04 1.77 22.17
N VAL A 2 -1.71 0.69 21.47
CA VAL A 2 -1.02 0.78 20.17
C VAL A 2 -2.13 0.99 19.14
N GLY A 3 -2.48 2.25 18.89
CA GLY A 3 -3.46 2.59 17.86
C GLY A 3 -2.81 2.43 16.50
N GLY A 4 -2.94 1.25 15.89
CA GLY A 4 -2.67 1.08 14.46
C GLY A 4 -3.66 1.93 13.66
N THR A 5 -3.21 2.53 12.55
CA THR A 5 -4.10 3.17 11.58
C THR A 5 -4.33 2.18 10.46
N GLU A 6 -5.58 1.81 10.23
CA GLU A 6 -5.98 0.96 9.11
C GLU A 6 -6.31 1.84 7.89
N LYS A 7 -5.98 1.35 6.70
CA LYS A 7 -6.28 2.02 5.43
C LYS A 7 -6.70 0.98 4.40
N GLU A 8 -7.81 1.25 3.75
CA GLU A 8 -8.36 0.41 2.69
C GLU A 8 -8.21 1.13 1.33
N TYR A 9 -7.95 0.34 0.29
CA TYR A 9 -7.82 0.82 -1.09
C TYR A 9 -8.55 -0.10 -2.04
N ASP A 10 -9.37 0.47 -2.92
CA ASP A 10 -9.91 -0.23 -4.08
C ASP A 10 -8.84 -0.25 -5.17
N LEU A 11 -8.26 -1.43 -5.41
CA LEU A 11 -7.14 -1.62 -6.33
C LEU A 11 -7.49 -2.60 -7.43
N THR A 12 -6.90 -2.39 -8.60
CA THR A 12 -6.84 -3.42 -9.64
C THR A 12 -5.91 -4.56 -9.21
N MET A 13 -6.10 -5.76 -9.77
CA MET A 13 -5.22 -6.89 -9.45
C MET A 13 -3.75 -6.62 -9.83
N ASP A 14 -3.50 -5.79 -10.85
CA ASP A 14 -2.16 -5.37 -11.23
C ASP A 14 -1.51 -4.50 -10.14
N GLU A 15 -2.26 -3.59 -9.52
CA GLU A 15 -1.79 -2.77 -8.40
C GLU A 15 -1.55 -3.60 -7.13
N VAL A 16 -2.40 -4.60 -6.88
CA VAL A 16 -2.21 -5.57 -5.79
C VAL A 16 -0.91 -6.35 -6.01
N ASN A 17 -0.69 -6.88 -7.22
CA ASN A 17 0.54 -7.60 -7.56
C ASN A 17 1.79 -6.70 -7.46
N ALA A 18 1.69 -5.44 -7.88
CA ALA A 18 2.78 -4.48 -7.75
C ALA A 18 3.14 -4.21 -6.27
N PHE A 19 2.15 -4.12 -5.39
CA PHE A 19 2.36 -3.99 -3.95
C PHE A 19 3.03 -5.24 -3.36
N LEU A 20 2.52 -6.44 -3.67
CA LEU A 20 3.11 -7.70 -3.18
C LEU A 20 4.56 -7.87 -3.63
N ASN A 21 4.85 -7.60 -4.90
CA ASN A 21 6.22 -7.67 -5.42
C ASN A 21 7.17 -6.71 -4.71
N TRP A 22 6.72 -5.49 -4.41
CA TRP A 22 7.52 -4.54 -3.64
C TRP A 22 7.74 -5.03 -2.20
N TYR A 23 6.69 -5.55 -1.56
CA TYR A 23 6.74 -6.03 -0.18
C TYR A 23 7.71 -7.22 -0.06
N ASP A 24 7.61 -8.21 -0.94
CA ASP A 24 8.49 -9.40 -0.95
C ASP A 24 9.94 -9.04 -1.28
N ALA A 25 10.15 -8.15 -2.25
CA ALA A 25 11.48 -7.64 -2.57
C ALA A 25 12.12 -6.92 -1.36
N LYS A 26 11.30 -6.26 -0.53
CA LYS A 26 11.80 -5.59 0.67
C LYS A 26 12.04 -6.57 1.82
N ALA A 27 11.11 -7.49 2.05
CA ALA A 27 11.20 -8.52 3.09
C ALA A 27 12.40 -9.47 2.88
N SER A 28 12.78 -9.72 1.63
CA SER A 28 13.98 -10.51 1.27
C SER A 28 15.30 -9.74 1.38
N GLY A 29 15.29 -8.50 1.89
CA GLY A 29 16.50 -7.69 2.07
C GLY A 29 16.94 -6.92 0.83
N GLY A 30 16.08 -6.79 -0.18
CA GLY A 30 16.37 -6.04 -1.40
C GLY A 30 16.51 -4.52 -1.20
N THR A 31 17.06 -3.86 -2.22
CA THR A 31 17.36 -2.41 -2.21
C THR A 31 16.21 -1.54 -2.74
N VAL A 32 14.97 -2.06 -2.71
CA VAL A 32 13.79 -1.26 -3.06
C VAL A 32 13.51 -0.19 -2.00
N LYS A 33 12.73 0.82 -2.40
CA LYS A 33 12.37 1.96 -1.54
C LYS A 33 11.74 1.48 -0.23
N GLN A 34 12.02 2.19 0.86
CA GLN A 34 11.46 1.93 2.20
C GLN A 34 9.95 2.22 2.30
N TYR A 35 9.33 2.70 1.23
CA TYR A 35 7.93 3.03 1.18
C TYR A 35 7.29 2.61 -0.16
N TYR A 36 6.00 2.30 -0.11
CA TYR A 36 5.12 2.12 -1.27
C TYR A 36 4.20 3.33 -1.40
N ILE A 37 3.78 3.64 -2.63
CA ILE A 37 2.85 4.75 -2.90
C ILE A 37 1.55 4.17 -3.43
N PHE A 38 0.46 4.38 -2.69
CA PHE A 38 -0.89 4.16 -3.20
C PHE A 38 -1.44 5.45 -3.78
N ASN A 39 -2.07 5.38 -4.95
CA ASN A 39 -2.85 6.49 -5.47
C ASN A 39 -4.26 6.41 -4.87
N HIS A 40 -4.78 7.55 -4.42
CA HIS A 40 -6.16 7.64 -3.98
C HIS A 40 -7.05 8.10 -5.13
N ASN A 41 -8.25 7.50 -5.19
CA ASN A 41 -9.36 8.10 -5.93
C ASN A 41 -9.61 9.51 -5.39
N ILE A 42 -9.56 10.50 -6.26
CA ILE A 42 -9.64 11.91 -5.85
C ILE A 42 -11.10 12.26 -5.59
N THR A 43 -11.38 12.70 -4.38
CA THR A 43 -12.59 13.45 -4.05
C THR A 43 -12.17 14.83 -3.54
N GLY A 44 -12.61 15.90 -4.20
CA GLY A 44 -12.29 17.30 -3.83
C GLY A 44 -11.38 18.04 -4.85
N PRO A 45 -10.91 19.26 -4.54
CA PRO A 45 -10.25 20.17 -5.48
C PRO A 45 -8.77 19.85 -5.74
N PHE A 46 -8.33 18.62 -5.45
CA PHE A 46 -6.94 18.22 -5.58
C PHE A 46 -6.66 17.66 -6.97
N THR A 47 -5.45 17.89 -7.50
CA THR A 47 -5.02 17.30 -8.78
C THR A 47 -4.43 15.90 -8.61
N SER A 48 -3.99 15.55 -7.41
CA SER A 48 -3.58 14.20 -7.03
C SER A 48 -3.62 14.02 -5.51
N ARG A 49 -3.88 12.80 -5.06
CA ARG A 49 -3.74 12.39 -3.65
C ARG A 49 -2.99 11.06 -3.61
N ARG A 50 -1.94 11.01 -2.81
CA ARG A 50 -1.05 9.85 -2.69
C ARG A 50 -0.77 9.54 -1.24
N ASP A 51 -0.83 8.27 -0.91
CA ASP A 51 -0.51 7.76 0.43
C ASP A 51 0.81 7.01 0.38
N TYR A 52 1.71 7.35 1.30
CA TYR A 52 3.04 6.75 1.41
C TYR A 52 3.04 5.82 2.61
N ILE A 53 3.20 4.52 2.35
CA ILE A 53 3.21 3.49 3.39
C ILE A 53 4.65 3.02 3.58
N VAL A 54 5.18 3.15 4.79
CA VAL A 54 6.54 2.73 5.14
C VAL A 54 6.55 1.24 5.48
N PHE A 55 7.48 0.49 4.89
CA PHE A 55 7.58 -0.97 5.05
C PHE A 55 7.60 -1.40 6.52
N ASP A 56 8.50 -0.82 7.32
CA ASP A 56 8.67 -1.14 8.76
C ASP A 56 7.47 -0.73 9.64
N LYS A 57 6.41 -0.16 9.06
CA LYS A 57 5.17 0.24 9.75
C LYS A 57 3.98 -0.62 9.38
N ILE A 58 4.12 -1.53 8.42
CA ILE A 58 3.12 -2.52 8.08
C ILE A 58 3.25 -3.67 9.08
N ILE A 59 2.18 -3.95 9.84
CA ILE A 59 2.15 -5.04 10.82
C ILE A 59 1.53 -6.28 10.16
N ASP A 60 0.41 -6.08 9.50
CA ASP A 60 -0.31 -7.04 8.68
C ASP A 60 -1.06 -6.31 7.55
N PHE A 61 -1.61 -7.07 6.62
CA PHE A 61 -2.56 -6.61 5.61
C PHE A 61 -3.40 -7.79 5.12
N GLU A 62 -4.59 -7.51 4.60
CA GLU A 62 -5.46 -8.48 3.96
C GLU A 62 -5.80 -8.05 2.53
N ILE A 63 -6.10 -9.03 1.69
CA ILE A 63 -6.54 -8.81 0.31
C ILE A 63 -7.91 -9.47 0.16
N MET A 64 -8.93 -8.65 -0.05
CA MET A 64 -10.29 -9.10 -0.30
C MET A 64 -10.57 -9.06 -1.81
N GLN A 65 -10.61 -10.24 -2.44
CA GLN A 65 -10.96 -10.37 -3.86
C GLN A 65 -12.44 -10.72 -4.02
N TYR A 66 -13.15 -9.94 -4.84
CA TYR A 66 -14.56 -10.16 -5.18
C TYR A 66 -14.67 -10.75 -6.60
N ASN A 67 -15.73 -11.55 -6.84
CA ASN A 67 -16.05 -12.16 -8.14
C ASN A 67 -17.18 -11.42 -8.85
#